data_AF-A0A131XWX4-F1
#
_entry.id   AF-A0A131XWX4-F1
#
_cell.length_a   1.000
_cell.length_b   1.000
_cell.length_c   1.000
_cell.angle_alpha   90.00
_cell.angle_beta   90.00
_cell.angle_gamma   90.00
#
_symmetry.space_group_name_H-M   'P 1'
#
loop_
_entity.id
_entity.type
_entity.pdbx_description
1 polymer ?
#
loop_
_entity_poly.entity_id
_entity_poly.type
_entity_poly.pdbx_seq_one_letter_code
_entity_poly.pdbx_strand_id
1 'polypeptide(L)'
;MASNGRTKASSKESVVFKVEQVKWLSTRYDFYKTGIPEKARCHRCRCVPHTIYPLENECQGHGLCRDCKEIDFTCFHHHGDVTAEAVRNAVGRANVAAKKLILQCPFCESYEPFLNINDHMAKRHLRELVDTLKSSQKTKYKKEKPASTQEKHRTSSLTLRKDNFSQNADVTVVSEDDEAPACKHCKEEWDAHELGEHEKACPKKEVQCRECDEWIKQGELSDHKNVV
;
A
#
# COMPACT_ATOMS: atom_id res chain seq x y z
N MET A 1 -21.37 -28.09 22.79
CA MET A 1 -21.64 -27.12 21.70
C MET A 1 -21.30 -25.72 22.21
N ALA A 2 -20.20 -25.14 21.75
CA ALA A 2 -19.84 -23.75 22.01
C ALA A 2 -19.48 -23.13 20.65
N SER A 3 -20.39 -22.35 20.08
CA SER A 3 -20.08 -21.51 18.94
C SER A 3 -19.11 -20.43 19.44
N ASN A 4 -17.85 -20.50 18.99
CA ASN A 4 -16.91 -19.39 19.12
C ASN A 4 -17.42 -18.24 18.25
N GLY A 5 -18.43 -17.53 18.75
CA GLY A 5 -19.00 -16.35 18.15
C GLY A 5 -17.89 -15.31 18.03
N ARG A 6 -17.40 -15.11 16.80
CA ARG A 6 -16.56 -13.97 16.44
C ARG A 6 -17.33 -12.72 16.82
N THR A 7 -17.00 -12.16 17.98
CA THR A 7 -17.65 -10.95 18.48
C THR A 7 -17.21 -9.82 17.55
N LYS A 8 -18.12 -9.38 16.69
CA LYS A 8 -17.93 -8.27 15.78
C LYS A 8 -17.74 -7.01 16.62
N ALA A 9 -16.48 -6.61 16.85
CA ALA A 9 -16.17 -5.34 17.47
C ALA A 9 -16.51 -4.25 16.46
N SER A 10 -17.78 -3.77 16.46
CA SER A 10 -18.17 -2.61 15.69
C SER A 10 -17.64 -1.35 16.40
N SER A 11 -16.40 -0.98 16.11
CA SER A 11 -15.93 0.35 16.51
C SER A 11 -16.75 1.39 15.74
N LYS A 12 -17.61 2.13 16.47
CA LYS A 12 -18.51 3.19 15.95
C LYS A 12 -17.79 4.42 15.37
N GLU A 13 -16.46 4.43 15.36
CA GLU A 13 -15.69 5.54 14.82
C GLU A 13 -15.81 5.55 13.31
N SER A 14 -16.27 6.68 12.76
CA SER A 14 -16.31 6.92 11.33
C SER A 14 -14.91 7.19 10.81
N VAL A 15 -14.39 6.30 9.97
CA VAL A 15 -13.00 6.33 9.49
C VAL A 15 -12.97 6.55 7.99
N VAL A 16 -12.06 7.43 7.56
CA VAL A 16 -11.80 7.63 6.13
C VAL A 16 -10.80 6.58 5.65
N PHE A 17 -11.22 5.77 4.68
CA PHE A 17 -10.36 4.84 3.97
C PHE A 17 -9.92 5.46 2.65
N LYS A 18 -8.66 5.25 2.28
CA LYS A 18 -8.09 5.68 0.99
C LYS A 18 -7.43 4.50 0.31
N VAL A 19 -8.00 4.04 -0.80
CA VAL A 19 -7.44 2.96 -1.60
C VAL A 19 -7.29 3.48 -3.02
N GLU A 20 -6.04 3.57 -3.49
CA GLU A 20 -5.71 4.28 -4.72
C GLU A 20 -6.31 5.69 -4.75
N GLN A 21 -7.19 5.98 -5.70
CA GLN A 21 -7.88 7.26 -5.85
C GLN A 21 -9.30 7.23 -5.26
N VAL A 22 -9.74 6.10 -4.70
CA VAL A 22 -11.04 5.96 -4.04
C VAL A 22 -10.89 6.33 -2.58
N LYS A 23 -11.68 7.33 -2.15
CA LYS A 23 -11.74 7.80 -0.76
C LYS A 23 -13.18 7.72 -0.29
N TRP A 24 -13.42 7.05 0.82
CA TRP A 24 -14.75 6.96 1.41
C TRP A 24 -14.69 6.94 2.93
N LEU A 25 -15.76 7.42 3.55
CA LEU A 25 -15.97 7.38 4.98
C LEU A 25 -16.79 6.14 5.32
N SER A 26 -16.39 5.35 6.32
CA SER A 26 -17.11 4.15 6.72
C SER A 26 -17.04 3.90 8.23
N THR A 27 -18.15 3.43 8.78
CA THR A 27 -18.26 2.82 10.12
C THR A 27 -18.37 1.30 10.05
N ARG A 28 -18.36 0.73 8.83
CA ARG A 28 -18.58 -0.69 8.56
C ARG A 28 -17.27 -1.36 8.21
N TYR A 29 -16.51 -1.69 9.25
CA TYR A 29 -15.26 -2.41 9.16
C TYR A 29 -15.07 -3.30 10.39
N ASP A 30 -14.37 -4.40 10.20
CA ASP A 30 -14.03 -5.34 11.25
C ASP A 30 -12.51 -5.36 11.45
N PHE A 31 -12.09 -5.38 12.72
CA PHE A 31 -10.69 -5.56 13.10
C PHE A 31 -10.58 -6.51 14.31
N TYR A 32 -9.62 -7.43 14.26
CA TYR A 32 -9.41 -8.46 15.30
C TYR A 32 -8.90 -7.93 16.66
N LYS A 33 -8.85 -6.59 16.88
CA LYS A 33 -8.44 -5.95 18.15
C LYS A 33 -9.43 -4.84 18.53
N THR A 34 -9.19 -4.17 19.67
CA THR A 34 -10.00 -3.06 20.23
C THR A 34 -10.14 -1.83 19.32
N GLY A 35 -9.32 -1.68 18.29
CA GLY A 35 -9.43 -0.60 17.31
C GLY A 35 -8.37 -0.66 16.24
N ILE A 36 -8.49 0.21 15.23
CA ILE A 36 -7.50 0.36 14.16
C ILE A 36 -6.17 0.85 14.79
N PRO A 37 -5.04 0.15 14.56
CA PRO A 37 -3.75 0.55 15.12
C PRO A 37 -3.36 1.95 14.68
N GLU A 38 -2.75 2.73 15.58
CA GLU A 38 -2.29 4.09 15.27
C GLU A 38 -1.32 4.13 14.08
N LYS A 39 -0.40 3.17 14.02
CA LYS A 39 0.51 2.98 12.88
C LYS A 39 -0.16 2.64 11.53
N ALA A 40 -1.43 2.23 11.53
CA ALA A 40 -2.19 2.02 10.30
C ALA A 40 -2.83 3.32 9.80
N ARG A 41 -2.83 4.37 10.62
CA ARG A 41 -3.43 5.66 10.30
C ARG A 41 -2.37 6.63 9.79
N CYS A 42 -2.77 7.48 8.87
CA CYS A 42 -2.01 8.66 8.51
C CYS A 42 -1.85 9.54 9.74
N HIS A 43 -0.61 9.88 10.08
CA HIS A 43 -0.30 10.62 11.29
C HIS A 43 -0.98 12.00 11.32
N ARG A 44 -1.10 12.66 10.15
CA ARG A 44 -1.72 13.99 10.01
C ARG A 44 -3.25 13.98 10.01
N CYS A 45 -3.86 13.17 9.12
CA CYS A 45 -5.30 13.25 8.86
C CYS A 45 -6.09 12.04 9.37
N ARG A 46 -5.44 11.11 10.08
CA ARG A 46 -6.04 9.94 10.74
C ARG A 46 -6.76 8.95 9.81
N CYS A 47 -6.76 9.17 8.50
CA CYS A 47 -7.29 8.23 7.52
C CYS A 47 -6.48 6.93 7.51
N VAL A 48 -7.04 5.85 6.98
CA VAL A 48 -6.33 4.59 6.76
C VAL A 48 -6.03 4.45 5.27
N PRO A 49 -4.80 4.78 4.82
CA PRO A 49 -4.44 4.65 3.41
C PRO A 49 -3.95 3.23 3.08
N HIS A 50 -4.18 2.77 1.85
CA HIS A 50 -3.65 1.50 1.34
C HIS A 50 -2.13 1.54 1.21
N THR A 51 -1.60 2.68 0.75
CA THR A 51 -0.17 3.00 0.73
C THR A 51 0.17 4.01 1.80
N ILE A 52 1.14 3.68 2.65
CA ILE A 52 1.66 4.56 3.70
C ILE A 52 3.10 4.97 3.37
N TYR A 53 3.39 6.25 3.53
CA TYR A 53 4.72 6.83 3.33
C TYR A 53 5.37 6.94 4.71
N PRO A 54 6.35 6.08 5.04
CA PRO A 54 6.96 6.09 6.35
C PRO A 54 7.66 7.43 6.58
N LEU A 55 7.48 7.97 7.78
CA LEU A 55 8.36 9.02 8.27
C LEU A 55 9.67 8.33 8.70
N GLU A 56 10.80 9.04 8.60
CA GLU A 56 12.10 8.48 8.99
C GLU A 56 12.05 7.86 10.40
N ASN A 57 12.99 6.94 10.67
CA ASN A 57 12.99 6.01 11.82
C ASN A 57 12.67 6.65 13.17
N GLU A 58 12.86 7.96 13.30
CA GLU A 58 12.58 8.73 14.50
C GLU A 58 11.08 8.86 14.82
N CYS A 59 10.15 8.87 13.83
CA CYS A 59 8.72 9.10 14.12
C CYS A 59 7.93 7.81 14.49
N GLN A 60 8.55 6.88 15.24
CA GLN A 60 7.96 5.67 15.86
C GLN A 60 7.17 4.73 14.90
N GLY A 61 7.54 4.69 13.63
CA GLY A 61 6.83 3.88 12.63
C GLY A 61 5.47 4.46 12.20
N HIS A 62 5.26 5.76 12.44
CA HIS A 62 4.17 6.51 11.82
C HIS A 62 4.46 6.79 10.35
N GLY A 63 3.40 7.06 9.60
CA GLY A 63 3.52 7.45 8.21
C GLY A 63 2.38 8.35 7.75
N LEU A 64 2.53 8.88 6.55
CA LEU A 64 1.56 9.78 5.93
C LEU A 64 0.85 9.08 4.77
N CYS A 65 -0.37 9.53 4.47
CA CYS A 65 -1.03 9.20 3.21
C CYS A 65 -0.48 10.06 2.07
N ARG A 66 -0.73 9.67 0.82
CA ARG A 66 -0.30 10.39 -0.39
C ARG A 66 -0.57 11.88 -0.33
N ASP A 67 -1.81 12.28 -0.02
CA ASP A 67 -2.19 13.70 0.03
C ASP A 67 -1.44 14.48 1.12
N CYS A 68 -1.07 13.83 2.21
CA CYS A 68 -0.39 14.48 3.33
C CYS A 68 1.13 14.52 3.16
N LYS A 69 1.68 13.68 2.29
CA LYS A 69 3.10 13.66 1.94
C LYS A 69 3.52 14.88 1.09
N GLU A 70 2.59 15.44 0.32
CA GLU A 70 2.86 16.57 -0.59
C GLU A 70 2.92 17.95 0.12
N ILE A 71 2.71 17.98 1.44
CA ILE A 71 2.65 19.23 2.21
C ILE A 71 3.62 19.12 3.38
N ASP A 72 4.25 20.24 3.74
CA ASP A 72 5.08 20.33 4.94
C ASP A 72 4.34 19.78 6.17
N PHE A 73 5.05 18.95 6.94
CA PHE A 73 4.51 18.21 8.06
C PHE A 73 5.49 18.19 9.22
N THR A 74 5.08 18.75 10.36
CA THR A 74 5.85 18.70 11.61
C THR A 74 5.27 17.60 12.51
N CYS A 75 6.08 16.60 12.85
CA CYS A 75 5.68 15.51 13.75
C CYS A 75 5.79 16.00 15.22
N PHE A 76 4.67 16.43 15.81
CA PHE A 76 4.64 16.99 17.19
C PHE A 76 5.12 16.01 18.29
N HIS A 77 5.17 14.72 18.00
CA HIS A 77 5.61 13.70 18.95
C HIS A 77 7.13 13.56 19.05
N HIS A 78 7.89 13.98 18.04
CA HIS A 78 9.34 13.71 17.99
C HIS A 78 10.20 14.95 18.13
N HIS A 79 9.62 16.15 18.17
CA HIS A 79 10.34 17.43 18.30
C HIS A 79 11.49 17.63 17.30
N GLY A 80 11.61 16.77 16.29
CA GLY A 80 12.57 16.81 15.20
C GLY A 80 11.89 17.14 13.89
N ASP A 81 12.58 17.93 13.08
CA ASP A 81 12.08 18.37 11.78
C ASP A 81 12.25 17.24 10.75
N VAL A 82 11.18 16.46 10.51
CA VAL A 82 11.14 15.66 9.29
C VAL A 82 10.95 16.62 8.13
N THR A 83 12.03 16.87 7.37
CA THR A 83 11.95 17.82 6.26
C THR A 83 10.93 17.32 5.24
N ALA A 84 10.15 18.24 4.67
CA ALA A 84 9.16 17.90 3.68
C ALA A 84 9.79 17.23 2.44
N GLU A 85 11.07 17.48 2.18
CA GLU A 85 11.85 16.81 1.15
C GLU A 85 12.09 15.33 1.45
N ALA A 86 12.48 14.98 2.68
CA ALA A 86 12.62 13.59 3.10
C ALA A 86 11.29 12.82 2.97
N VAL A 87 10.18 13.46 3.36
CA VAL A 87 8.83 12.88 3.20
C VAL A 87 8.45 12.73 1.72
N ARG A 88 8.73 13.75 0.89
CA ARG A 88 8.48 13.72 -0.58
C ARG A 88 9.28 12.61 -1.27
N ASN A 89 10.49 12.34 -0.80
CA ASN A 89 11.35 11.30 -1.36
C ASN A 89 11.06 9.90 -0.78
N ALA A 90 10.29 9.80 0.31
CA ALA A 90 9.92 8.51 0.90
C ALA A 90 9.15 7.64 -0.10
N VAL A 91 9.61 6.41 -0.28
CA VAL A 91 8.92 5.40 -1.11
C VAL A 91 7.70 4.90 -0.36
N GLY A 92 6.53 4.96 -1.01
CA GLY A 92 5.28 4.46 -0.45
C GLY A 92 5.32 2.94 -0.34
N ARG A 93 4.83 2.39 0.77
CA ARG A 93 4.76 0.94 1.02
C ARG A 93 3.34 0.53 1.33
N ALA A 94 3.01 -0.74 1.10
CA ALA A 94 1.73 -1.29 1.51
C ALA A 94 1.53 -1.12 3.03
N ASN A 95 0.34 -0.71 3.44
CA ASN A 95 0.02 -0.50 4.84
C ASN A 95 -0.22 -1.83 5.55
N VAL A 96 0.85 -2.56 5.83
CA VAL A 96 0.81 -3.88 6.48
C VAL A 96 0.24 -3.83 7.90
N ALA A 97 0.22 -2.66 8.54
CA ALA A 97 -0.44 -2.46 9.83
C ALA A 97 -1.97 -2.59 9.71
N ALA A 98 -2.52 -2.30 8.53
CA ALA A 98 -3.94 -2.44 8.19
C ALA A 98 -4.32 -3.84 7.68
N LYS A 99 -3.38 -4.80 7.56
CA LYS A 99 -3.62 -6.11 6.91
C LYS A 99 -4.73 -6.96 7.53
N LYS A 100 -5.06 -6.73 8.81
CA LYS A 100 -6.12 -7.44 9.53
C LYS A 100 -7.49 -6.75 9.43
N LEU A 101 -7.59 -5.63 8.72
CA LEU A 101 -8.86 -4.94 8.47
C LEU A 101 -9.63 -5.67 7.38
N ILE A 102 -10.93 -5.86 7.64
CA ILE A 102 -11.91 -6.30 6.66
C ILE A 102 -12.90 -5.16 6.51
N LEU A 103 -13.12 -4.67 5.29
CA LEU A 103 -14.00 -3.54 5.02
C LEU A 103 -15.17 -3.96 4.15
N GLN A 104 -16.32 -3.33 4.37
CA GLN A 104 -17.37 -3.36 3.36
C GLN A 104 -16.93 -2.57 2.11
N CYS A 105 -17.14 -3.16 0.93
CA CYS A 105 -16.93 -2.49 -0.35
C CYS A 105 -17.78 -1.21 -0.45
N PRO A 106 -17.24 -0.09 -0.98
CA PRO A 106 -18.02 1.13 -1.13
C PRO A 106 -19.09 1.04 -2.24
N PHE A 107 -19.04 0.01 -3.09
CA PHE A 107 -19.93 -0.16 -4.23
C PHE A 107 -20.89 -1.35 -4.09
N CYS A 108 -20.66 -2.26 -3.14
CA CYS A 108 -21.54 -3.40 -2.89
C CYS A 108 -21.45 -3.87 -1.44
N GLU A 109 -22.20 -4.92 -1.10
CA GLU A 109 -22.30 -5.40 0.27
C GLU A 109 -21.18 -6.37 0.69
N SER A 110 -20.25 -6.72 -0.20
CA SER A 110 -19.15 -7.63 0.10
C SER A 110 -18.21 -7.07 1.18
N TYR A 111 -17.64 -7.98 1.98
CA TYR A 111 -16.63 -7.67 2.97
C TYR A 111 -15.30 -8.28 2.52
N GLU A 112 -14.30 -7.44 2.30
CA GLU A 112 -13.03 -7.83 1.71
C GLU A 112 -11.85 -7.43 2.61
N PRO A 113 -10.75 -8.20 2.62
CA PRO A 113 -9.51 -7.78 3.26
C PRO A 113 -9.05 -6.44 2.69
N PHE A 114 -8.63 -5.52 3.58
CA PHE A 114 -8.28 -4.15 3.18
C PHE A 114 -7.21 -4.08 2.08
N LEU A 115 -6.21 -4.96 2.12
CA LEU A 115 -5.16 -4.97 1.11
C LEU A 115 -5.66 -5.46 -0.26
N ASN A 116 -6.74 -6.24 -0.30
CA ASN A 116 -7.27 -6.87 -1.52
C ASN A 116 -8.54 -6.17 -2.05
N ILE A 117 -9.06 -5.17 -1.33
CA ILE A 117 -10.30 -4.49 -1.74
C ILE A 117 -10.14 -3.74 -3.07
N ASN A 118 -8.92 -3.30 -3.40
CA ASN A 118 -8.64 -2.69 -4.70
C ASN A 118 -8.90 -3.67 -5.85
N ASP A 119 -8.42 -4.91 -5.73
CA ASP A 119 -8.61 -5.96 -6.73
C ASP A 119 -10.08 -6.34 -6.85
N HIS A 120 -10.80 -6.40 -5.72
CA HIS A 120 -12.24 -6.62 -5.71
C HIS A 120 -12.94 -5.52 -6.52
N MET A 121 -12.66 -4.25 -6.23
CA MET A 121 -13.27 -3.13 -6.95
C MET A 121 -12.90 -3.16 -8.44
N ALA A 122 -11.64 -3.42 -8.79
CA ALA A 122 -11.18 -3.47 -10.18
C ALA A 122 -11.87 -4.58 -10.98
N LYS A 123 -12.09 -5.75 -10.37
CA LYS A 123 -12.72 -6.91 -11.03
C LYS A 123 -14.24 -6.85 -11.08
N ARG A 124 -14.89 -6.29 -10.06
CA ARG A 124 -16.36 -6.33 -9.89
C ARG A 124 -17.05 -4.99 -10.15
N HIS A 125 -16.34 -3.88 -10.00
CA HIS A 125 -16.89 -2.52 -10.00
C HIS A 125 -16.07 -1.56 -10.90
N LEU A 126 -15.58 -2.06 -12.04
CA LEU A 126 -14.72 -1.29 -12.94
C LEU A 126 -15.40 -0.01 -13.43
N ARG A 127 -16.71 -0.06 -13.73
CA ARG A 127 -17.46 1.10 -14.21
C ARG A 127 -17.56 2.18 -13.12
N GLU A 128 -17.97 1.78 -11.92
CA GLU A 128 -18.12 2.66 -10.75
C GLU A 128 -16.78 3.26 -10.33
N LEU A 129 -15.71 2.48 -10.39
CA LEU A 129 -14.35 2.99 -10.23
C LEU A 129 -14.04 4.09 -11.24
N VAL A 130 -14.19 3.82 -12.54
CA VAL A 130 -13.88 4.81 -13.60
C VAL A 130 -14.69 6.09 -13.43
N ASP A 131 -15.96 5.99 -13.06
CA ASP A 131 -16.82 7.17 -12.84
C ASP A 131 -16.39 7.97 -11.60
N THR A 132 -15.98 7.28 -10.54
CA THR A 132 -15.41 7.91 -9.33
C THR A 132 -14.10 8.65 -9.64
N LEU A 133 -13.25 8.08 -10.51
CA LEU A 133 -12.01 8.72 -10.96
C LEU A 133 -12.28 9.98 -11.81
N LYS A 134 -13.23 9.88 -12.76
CA LYS A 134 -13.61 11.01 -13.63
C LYS A 134 -14.19 12.18 -12.84
N SER A 135 -15.05 11.90 -11.86
CA SER A 135 -15.63 12.95 -11.01
C SER A 135 -14.57 13.68 -10.19
N SER A 136 -13.59 12.95 -9.65
CA SER A 136 -12.45 13.50 -8.91
C SER A 136 -11.55 14.41 -9.77
N GLN A 137 -11.40 14.10 -11.06
CA GLN A 137 -10.67 14.96 -12.01
C GLN A 137 -11.44 16.24 -12.33
N LYS A 138 -12.76 16.15 -12.58
CA LYS A 138 -13.60 17.33 -12.86
C LYS A 138 -13.59 18.36 -11.73
N THR A 139 -13.45 17.92 -10.47
CA THR A 139 -13.34 18.82 -9.32
C THR A 139 -12.01 19.56 -9.22
N LYS A 140 -10.92 19.02 -9.77
CA LYS A 140 -9.62 19.73 -9.82
C LYS A 140 -9.69 20.91 -10.82
N TYR A 141 -10.30 20.71 -11.98
CA TYR A 141 -10.45 21.76 -13.00
C TYR A 141 -11.46 22.87 -12.62
N LYS A 142 -12.47 22.59 -11.79
CA LYS A 142 -13.42 23.62 -11.35
C LYS A 142 -12.90 24.53 -10.22
N LYS A 143 -11.73 24.24 -9.65
CA LYS A 143 -11.16 25.02 -8.53
C LYS A 143 -10.32 26.23 -8.97
N GLU A 144 -10.06 26.38 -10.27
CA GLU A 144 -9.59 27.63 -10.85
C GLU A 144 -10.81 28.50 -11.20
N LYS A 145 -11.15 29.44 -10.31
CA LYS A 145 -11.97 30.59 -10.71
C LYS A 145 -11.17 31.38 -11.74
N PRO A 146 -11.68 31.65 -12.95
CA PRO A 146 -11.03 32.60 -13.84
C PRO A 146 -11.12 33.98 -13.19
N ALA A 147 -9.97 34.66 -13.08
CA ALA A 147 -9.94 36.09 -12.87
C ALA A 147 -10.73 36.75 -14.01
N SER A 148 -11.70 37.57 -13.64
CA SER A 148 -12.47 38.41 -14.55
C SER A 148 -11.54 39.26 -15.41
N THR A 149 -11.56 39.06 -16.74
CA THR A 149 -11.59 40.18 -17.69
C THR A 149 -12.05 39.73 -19.08
N GLN A 150 -13.12 40.37 -19.54
CA GLN A 150 -13.58 40.63 -20.91
C GLN A 150 -13.61 39.51 -21.97
N GLU A 151 -14.82 39.33 -22.48
CA GLU A 151 -15.18 38.68 -23.74
C GLU A 151 -14.27 39.08 -24.91
N LYS A 152 -13.83 38.06 -25.65
CA LYS A 152 -13.83 38.10 -27.12
C LYS A 152 -14.04 36.68 -27.65
N HIS A 153 -15.17 36.50 -28.33
CA HIS A 153 -15.47 35.34 -29.14
C HIS A 153 -14.32 35.01 -30.10
N ARG A 154 -13.96 33.72 -30.22
CA ARG A 154 -13.88 33.04 -31.52
C ARG A 154 -13.83 31.52 -31.37
N THR A 155 -14.77 30.90 -32.06
CA THR A 155 -14.81 29.50 -32.51
C THR A 155 -13.45 29.01 -33.03
N SER A 156 -13.03 27.80 -32.64
CA SER A 156 -12.36 26.84 -33.53
C SER A 156 -12.20 25.45 -32.87
N SER A 157 -12.93 24.50 -33.45
CA SER A 157 -12.61 23.10 -33.76
C SER A 157 -11.60 22.31 -32.91
N LEU A 158 -12.14 21.20 -32.39
CA LEU A 158 -11.47 19.93 -32.12
C LEU A 158 -10.30 19.65 -33.08
N THR A 159 -9.09 19.57 -32.55
CA THR A 159 -8.05 18.69 -33.09
C THR A 159 -7.36 17.96 -31.94
N LEU A 160 -7.58 16.64 -31.91
CA LEU A 160 -6.85 15.67 -31.13
C LEU A 160 -5.39 15.70 -31.61
N ARG A 161 -4.49 16.37 -30.87
CA ARG A 161 -3.05 16.20 -31.07
C ARG A 161 -2.63 14.88 -30.42
N LYS A 162 -2.28 13.95 -31.30
CA LYS A 162 -1.55 12.72 -31.02
C LYS A 162 -0.09 13.14 -30.86
N ASP A 163 0.39 13.25 -29.64
CA ASP A 163 1.80 13.52 -29.39
C ASP A 163 2.59 12.23 -29.63
N ASN A 164 3.15 12.13 -30.84
CA ASN A 164 4.27 11.25 -31.13
C ASN A 164 5.49 11.84 -30.45
N PHE A 165 5.96 11.22 -29.37
CA PHE A 165 7.26 11.55 -28.81
C PHE A 165 8.32 10.71 -29.51
N SER A 166 9.19 11.43 -30.21
CA SER A 166 10.33 10.92 -30.97
C SER A 166 11.30 10.19 -30.06
N GLN A 167 11.77 9.04 -30.55
CA GLN A 167 12.89 8.30 -29.99
C GLN A 167 14.17 9.10 -30.19
N ASN A 168 14.93 9.29 -29.12
CA ASN A 168 16.33 9.68 -29.17
C ASN A 168 17.11 8.47 -28.66
N ALA A 169 18.13 8.11 -29.44
CA ALA A 169 19.01 6.98 -29.27
C ALA A 169 19.70 6.93 -27.90
N ASP A 170 19.92 5.72 -27.38
CA ASP A 170 21.30 5.29 -27.08
C ASP A 170 21.39 3.76 -27.19
N VAL A 171 22.38 3.31 -27.95
CA VAL A 171 22.71 1.89 -28.13
C VAL A 171 23.26 1.38 -26.81
N THR A 172 22.46 0.60 -26.09
CA THR A 172 22.99 -0.22 -24.99
C THR A 172 23.03 -1.66 -25.45
N VAL A 173 24.27 -2.10 -25.62
CA VAL A 173 24.74 -3.46 -25.89
C VAL A 173 23.90 -4.48 -25.12
N VAL A 174 23.30 -5.40 -25.88
CA VAL A 174 22.82 -6.69 -25.38
C VAL A 174 24.02 -7.38 -24.74
N SER A 175 24.01 -7.47 -23.41
CA SER A 175 24.80 -8.45 -22.67
C SER A 175 23.78 -9.41 -22.07
N GLU A 176 23.66 -10.55 -22.71
CA GLU A 176 22.99 -11.73 -22.19
C GLU A 176 23.78 -12.20 -20.96
N ASP A 177 23.17 -12.09 -19.78
CA ASP A 177 23.23 -13.00 -18.63
C ASP A 177 22.52 -12.32 -17.43
N ASP A 178 21.20 -12.12 -17.56
CA ASP A 178 20.35 -11.82 -16.40
C ASP A 178 19.93 -13.17 -15.79
N GLU A 179 20.92 -13.91 -15.27
CA GLU A 179 20.66 -15.12 -14.50
C GLU A 179 19.96 -14.68 -13.21
N ALA A 180 18.66 -14.95 -13.11
CA ALA A 180 17.86 -14.56 -11.96
C ALA A 180 18.53 -15.11 -10.68
N PRO A 181 18.75 -14.28 -9.65
CA PRO A 181 19.61 -14.69 -8.56
C PRO A 181 18.94 -15.82 -7.77
N ALA A 182 19.63 -16.96 -7.71
CA ALA A 182 19.10 -18.17 -7.13
C ALA A 182 19.43 -18.29 -5.62
N CYS A 183 18.50 -18.87 -4.87
CA CYS A 183 18.70 -19.18 -3.46
C CYS A 183 19.83 -20.18 -3.26
N LYS A 184 20.80 -19.85 -2.41
CA LYS A 184 21.93 -20.74 -2.13
C LYS A 184 21.54 -22.07 -1.50
N HIS A 185 20.39 -22.13 -0.83
CA HIS A 185 19.89 -23.30 -0.10
C HIS A 185 18.97 -24.19 -0.94
N CYS A 186 18.09 -23.62 -1.78
CA CYS A 186 17.16 -24.42 -2.58
C CYS A 186 17.42 -24.46 -4.07
N LYS A 187 18.36 -23.63 -4.57
CA LYS A 187 18.72 -23.49 -5.99
C LYS A 187 17.57 -23.05 -6.90
N GLU A 188 16.46 -22.59 -6.32
CA GLU A 188 15.38 -21.95 -7.08
C GLU A 188 15.76 -20.49 -7.35
N GLU A 189 15.35 -20.00 -8.51
CA GLU A 189 15.50 -18.60 -8.93
C GLU A 189 14.45 -17.73 -8.22
N TRP A 190 14.88 -16.59 -7.69
CA TRP A 190 14.01 -15.64 -7.00
C TRP A 190 14.26 -14.23 -7.52
N ASP A 191 13.23 -13.39 -7.48
CA ASP A 191 13.38 -11.96 -7.68
C ASP A 191 14.47 -11.42 -6.74
N ALA A 192 15.38 -10.59 -7.28
CA ALA A 192 16.51 -10.04 -6.51
C ALA A 192 16.09 -9.31 -5.23
N HIS A 193 14.89 -8.70 -5.23
CA HIS A 193 14.32 -8.02 -4.08
C HIS A 193 13.77 -8.98 -3.01
N GLU A 194 13.34 -10.19 -3.40
CA GLU A 194 12.73 -11.19 -2.51
C GLU A 194 13.72 -12.26 -2.03
N LEU A 195 14.81 -12.46 -2.77
CA LEU A 195 15.85 -13.44 -2.45
C LEU A 195 16.37 -13.31 -1.01
N GLY A 196 16.58 -12.09 -0.52
CA GLY A 196 17.06 -11.84 0.83
C GLY A 196 16.07 -12.24 1.94
N GLU A 197 14.76 -12.18 1.67
CA GLU A 197 13.73 -12.66 2.61
C GLU A 197 13.57 -14.18 2.49
N HIS A 198 13.59 -14.69 1.26
CA HIS A 198 13.56 -16.13 1.01
C HIS A 198 14.73 -16.85 1.68
N GLU A 199 15.98 -16.41 1.53
CA GLU A 199 17.14 -17.08 2.13
C GLU A 199 17.08 -17.17 3.66
N LYS A 200 16.39 -16.22 4.31
CA LYS A 200 16.18 -16.26 5.77
C LYS A 200 15.15 -17.30 6.19
N ALA A 201 14.16 -17.57 5.34
CA ALA A 201 13.04 -18.47 5.59
C ALA A 201 13.07 -19.76 4.76
N CYS A 202 14.16 -19.99 4.00
CA CYS A 202 14.23 -21.07 3.04
C CYS A 202 14.06 -22.43 3.75
N PRO A 203 13.07 -23.26 3.38
CA PRO A 203 12.84 -24.54 4.05
C PRO A 203 14.02 -25.50 3.99
N LYS A 204 14.86 -25.39 2.94
CA LYS A 204 16.05 -26.21 2.74
C LYS A 204 17.30 -25.69 3.45
N LYS A 205 17.20 -24.55 4.15
CA LYS A 205 18.30 -24.02 4.96
C LYS A 205 18.51 -24.89 6.19
N GLU A 206 19.75 -25.24 6.48
CA GLU A 206 20.10 -25.97 7.70
C GLU A 206 20.16 -25.01 8.90
N VAL A 207 19.54 -25.42 10.00
CA VAL A 207 19.50 -24.71 11.27
C VAL A 207 19.84 -25.70 12.38
N GLN A 208 20.61 -25.23 13.37
CA GLN A 208 20.95 -26.04 14.52
C GLN A 208 19.78 -26.06 15.52
N CYS A 209 19.35 -27.25 15.91
CA CYS A 209 18.38 -27.43 16.98
C CYS A 209 19.01 -27.04 18.32
N ARG A 210 18.32 -26.25 19.13
CA ARG A 210 18.83 -25.81 20.44
C ARG A 210 18.72 -26.86 21.55
N GLU A 211 17.98 -27.94 21.29
CA GLU A 211 17.66 -28.95 22.31
C GLU A 211 18.53 -30.20 22.19
N CYS A 212 18.94 -30.56 20.97
CA CYS A 212 19.80 -31.72 20.70
C CYS A 212 21.08 -31.37 19.93
N ASP A 213 21.31 -30.09 19.62
CA ASP A 213 22.45 -29.59 18.84
C ASP A 213 22.61 -30.16 17.42
N GLU A 214 21.62 -30.92 16.92
CA GLU A 214 21.62 -31.48 15.56
C GLU A 214 21.34 -30.40 14.49
N TRP A 215 21.96 -30.57 13.32
CA TRP A 215 21.72 -29.74 12.14
C TRP A 215 20.57 -30.32 11.32
N ILE A 216 19.50 -29.56 11.19
CA ILE A 216 18.26 -30.00 10.56
C ILE A 216 17.73 -28.94 9.60
N LYS A 217 16.96 -29.35 8.59
CA LYS A 217 16.38 -28.39 7.65
C LYS A 217 15.31 -27.55 8.34
N GLN A 218 15.28 -26.26 8.03
CA GLN A 218 14.36 -25.29 8.64
C GLN A 218 12.88 -25.66 8.43
N GLY A 219 12.54 -26.29 7.30
CA GLY A 219 11.20 -26.82 7.05
C GLY A 219 10.82 -28.01 7.96
N GLU A 220 11.80 -28.77 8.43
CA GLU A 220 11.62 -29.98 9.25
C GLU A 220 11.74 -29.67 10.76
N LEU A 221 12.09 -28.43 11.13
CA LEU A 221 12.26 -28.00 12.52
C LEU A 221 10.99 -28.15 13.37
N SER A 222 9.81 -27.99 12.76
CA SER A 222 8.54 -28.17 13.48
C SER A 222 8.26 -29.63 13.81
N ASP A 223 8.64 -30.56 12.92
CA ASP A 223 8.43 -31.99 13.11
C ASP A 223 9.48 -32.56 14.05
N HIS A 224 10.73 -32.10 13.94
CA HIS A 224 11.82 -32.49 14.82
C HIS A 224 11.54 -32.15 16.30
N LYS A 225 10.96 -30.98 16.59
CA LYS A 225 10.53 -30.58 17.95
C LYS A 225 9.42 -31.43 18.54
N ASN A 226 8.68 -32.19 17.72
CA ASN A 226 7.64 -33.09 18.20
C ASN A 226 8.16 -34.51 18.46
N VAL A 227 9.42 -34.79 18.12
CA VAL A 227 10.06 -36.12 18.21
C VAL A 227 11.18 -36.15 19.26
N VAL A 228 11.78 -34.99 19.58
CA VAL A 228 12.80 -34.82 20.63
C VAL A 228 12.17 -34.38 21.95
#